data_AF-A0A0Q0GPJ8-F1
#
_entry.id   AF-A0A0Q0GPJ8-F1
#
_cell.length_a   1.000
_cell.length_b   1.000
_cell.length_c   1.000
_cell.angle_alpha   90.00
_cell.angle_beta   90.00
_cell.angle_gamma   90.00
#
_symmetry.space_group_name_H-M   'P 1'
#
loop_
_entity.id
_entity.type
_entity.pdbx_description
1 polymer ?
#
loop_
_entity_poly.entity_id
_entity_poly.type
_entity_poly.pdbx_seq_one_letter_code
_entity_poly.pdbx_strand_id
1 'polypeptide(L)'
;MLLFNTSQSFPYFAQTQCCPNCHSHAYHLINQSRFLRFTVIPVIPLALNYKYECYQCGHNAPVKLKQLPVFEIVTLPKYFIGVFLALWVGLFIYQQHAAAQAQKQRYLTDPKAYDTYLVHADKFTHEPWTLTNLKVAQVLSFDEQFITFQVSNYSYKRNNGITTAMRTSLLVQNGYFSTDKITLPRSEVKRLYNDGVIYDVLRPSANSLYGGFVMFPPKPKPLYKGLKLDKNNQQGITYFKNGQYSDALESFTIAANAGSQWGQLNLAQMYRDGQGVTKNIKTAKHWYEHAIAQGNSKAKIELEEMCDKANCK
;
A
#
# COMPACT_ATOMS: atom_id res chain seq x y z
N MET A 1 17.80 10.29 -28.48
CA MET A 1 18.25 11.17 -29.57
C MET A 1 17.03 11.94 -30.06
N LEU A 2 16.90 13.23 -29.72
CA LEU A 2 15.83 14.07 -30.27
C LEU A 2 16.12 14.28 -31.76
N LEU A 3 15.47 13.51 -32.62
CA LEU A 3 15.59 13.72 -34.07
C LEU A 3 14.73 14.94 -34.43
N PHE A 4 15.41 16.07 -34.65
CA PHE A 4 14.80 17.33 -35.09
C PHE A 4 14.38 17.24 -36.56
N ASN A 5 13.42 16.38 -36.87
CA ASN A 5 12.92 16.25 -38.24
C ASN A 5 11.73 17.17 -38.47
N THR A 6 11.97 18.25 -39.23
CA THR A 6 10.90 19.02 -39.85
C THR A 6 10.35 18.22 -41.03
N SER A 7 9.31 17.41 -40.82
CA SER A 7 8.61 16.75 -41.94
C SER A 7 7.34 17.50 -42.30
N GLN A 8 7.04 17.52 -43.60
CA GLN A 8 5.76 18.01 -44.14
C GLN A 8 4.63 17.18 -43.52
N SER A 9 3.54 17.84 -43.12
CA SER A 9 2.37 17.14 -42.57
C SER A 9 1.64 16.38 -43.68
N PHE A 10 1.09 15.21 -43.36
CA PHE A 10 0.26 14.44 -44.29
C PHE A 10 -0.89 15.30 -44.84
N PRO A 11 -1.04 15.42 -46.17
CA PRO A 11 -2.12 16.18 -46.78
C PRO A 11 -3.39 15.34 -46.70
N TYR A 12 -4.12 15.45 -45.59
CA TYR A 12 -5.51 15.01 -45.58
C TYR A 12 -6.35 16.24 -45.88
N PHE A 13 -6.91 16.31 -47.09
CA PHE A 13 -8.23 16.81 -47.46
C PHE A 13 -8.26 17.33 -48.90
N ALA A 14 -9.08 16.66 -49.71
CA ALA A 14 -9.33 16.91 -51.12
C ALA A 14 -10.53 17.85 -51.27
N GLN A 15 -10.36 19.14 -50.97
CA GLN A 15 -11.26 20.15 -51.51
C GLN A 15 -10.52 20.91 -52.60
N THR A 16 -10.71 20.43 -53.83
CA THR A 16 -10.15 21.01 -55.05
C THR A 16 -10.94 22.27 -55.41
N GLN A 17 -10.32 23.43 -55.23
CA GLN A 17 -10.81 24.67 -55.84
C GLN A 17 -10.31 24.71 -57.29
N CYS A 18 -10.96 25.46 -58.17
CA CYS A 18 -10.39 25.70 -59.51
C CYS A 18 -9.17 26.61 -59.39
N CYS A 19 -8.08 26.26 -60.05
CA CYS A 19 -6.89 27.10 -60.10
C CYS A 19 -7.23 28.46 -60.73
N PRO A 20 -6.88 29.61 -60.10
CA PRO A 20 -7.18 30.93 -60.66
C PRO A 20 -6.38 31.23 -61.94
N ASN A 21 -5.29 30.50 -62.20
CA ASN A 21 -4.38 30.76 -63.32
C ASN A 21 -4.68 29.89 -64.57
N CYS A 22 -4.94 28.59 -64.38
CA CYS A 22 -5.14 27.64 -65.50
C CYS A 22 -6.51 26.95 -65.49
N HIS A 23 -7.39 27.31 -64.54
CA HIS A 23 -8.74 26.74 -64.37
C HIS A 23 -8.81 25.22 -64.19
N SER A 24 -7.68 24.55 -63.95
CA SER A 24 -7.69 23.12 -63.67
C SER A 24 -8.20 22.83 -62.25
N HIS A 25 -8.77 21.64 -62.07
CA HIS A 25 -9.17 21.14 -60.76
C HIS A 25 -7.98 20.62 -59.92
N ALA A 26 -6.75 20.73 -60.43
CA ALA A 26 -5.54 20.23 -59.78
C ALA A 26 -4.93 21.27 -58.81
N TYR A 27 -5.76 22.01 -58.05
CA TYR A 27 -5.33 23.04 -57.08
C TYR A 27 -5.63 22.58 -55.65
N HIS A 28 -4.57 22.29 -54.90
CA HIS A 28 -4.65 21.59 -53.63
C HIS A 28 -4.04 22.40 -52.49
N LEU A 29 -4.63 22.29 -51.29
CA LEU A 29 -4.08 22.87 -50.08
C LEU A 29 -2.94 22.00 -49.56
N ILE A 30 -1.74 22.58 -49.44
CA ILE A 30 -0.55 21.93 -48.93
C ILE A 30 -0.14 22.59 -47.61
N ASN A 31 0.18 21.76 -46.63
CA ASN A 31 0.69 22.19 -45.34
C ASN A 31 2.21 21.96 -45.27
N GLN A 32 2.98 23.05 -45.29
CA GLN A 32 4.44 23.09 -45.19
C GLN A 32 4.90 23.60 -43.81
N SER A 33 4.06 23.41 -42.80
CA SER A 33 4.35 23.82 -41.44
C SER A 33 5.53 23.05 -40.85
N ARG A 34 6.31 23.74 -40.02
CA ARG A 34 7.45 23.17 -39.29
C ARG A 34 7.01 22.89 -37.87
N PHE A 35 7.31 21.68 -37.39
CA PHE A 35 6.95 21.24 -36.04
C PHE A 35 8.20 20.77 -35.30
N LEU A 36 8.25 21.05 -34.01
CA LEU A 36 9.06 20.27 -33.10
C LEU A 36 8.32 18.97 -32.83
N ARG A 37 8.95 17.83 -33.10
CA ARG A 37 8.35 16.50 -32.89
C ARG A 37 9.22 15.69 -31.94
N PHE A 38 8.57 14.87 -31.11
CA PHE A 38 9.22 13.77 -30.41
C PHE A 38 8.81 12.49 -31.12
N THR A 39 9.76 11.86 -31.82
CA THR A 39 9.50 10.76 -32.76
C THR A 39 8.41 11.10 -33.78
N VAL A 40 7.21 10.53 -33.67
CA VAL A 40 6.06 10.76 -34.57
C VAL A 40 5.06 11.78 -34.01
N ILE A 41 5.19 12.16 -32.74
CA ILE A 41 4.22 13.01 -32.04
C ILE A 41 4.62 14.49 -32.23
N PRO A 42 3.76 15.34 -32.83
CA PRO A 42 3.99 16.77 -32.85
C PRO A 42 3.87 17.34 -31.43
N VAL A 43 4.94 18.00 -30.98
CA VAL A 43 5.03 18.63 -29.67
C VAL A 43 4.50 20.05 -29.76
N ILE A 44 5.09 20.87 -30.63
CA ILE A 44 4.66 22.25 -30.85
C ILE A 44 4.94 22.68 -32.31
N PRO A 45 4.04 23.43 -32.98
CA PRO A 45 4.36 24.07 -34.24
C PRO A 45 5.38 25.20 -34.04
N LEU A 46 6.47 25.18 -34.81
CA LEU A 46 7.45 26.26 -34.88
C LEU A 46 7.04 27.33 -35.90
N ALA A 47 6.42 26.90 -36.99
CA ALA A 47 5.85 27.79 -38.00
C ALA A 47 4.67 27.09 -38.68
N LEU A 48 3.52 27.77 -38.77
CA LEU A 48 2.35 27.28 -39.49
C LEU A 48 2.29 27.91 -40.89
N ASN A 49 2.59 27.12 -41.92
CA ASN A 49 2.66 27.57 -43.31
C ASN A 49 1.72 26.74 -44.17
N TYR A 50 0.69 27.39 -44.70
CA TYR A 50 -0.27 26.81 -45.62
C TYR A 50 -0.22 27.55 -46.95
N LYS A 51 -0.28 26.80 -48.05
CA LYS A 51 -0.37 27.36 -49.39
C LYS A 51 -1.25 26.47 -50.26
N TYR A 52 -1.94 27.06 -51.23
CA TYR A 52 -2.47 26.28 -52.34
C TYR A 52 -1.40 26.14 -53.42
N GLU A 53 -1.34 24.98 -54.05
CA GLU A 53 -0.41 24.68 -55.14
C GLU A 53 -1.14 23.94 -56.27
N CYS A 54 -0.92 24.38 -57.51
CA CYS A 54 -1.49 23.74 -58.70
C CYS A 54 -0.46 22.84 -59.38
N TYR A 55 -0.73 21.54 -59.49
CA TYR A 55 0.21 20.59 -60.11
C TYR A 55 0.35 20.74 -61.63
N GLN A 56 -0.62 21.39 -62.29
CA GLN A 56 -0.63 21.50 -63.76
C GLN A 56 0.09 22.74 -64.28
N CYS A 57 0.07 23.86 -63.54
CA CYS A 57 0.72 25.11 -63.96
C CYS A 57 1.77 25.63 -62.97
N GLY A 58 1.97 24.95 -61.83
CA GLY A 58 2.93 25.37 -60.79
C GLY A 58 2.52 26.62 -59.99
N HIS A 59 1.34 27.21 -60.26
CA HIS A 59 0.86 28.38 -59.54
C HIS A 59 0.69 28.06 -58.05
N ASN A 60 1.17 28.95 -57.18
CA ASN A 60 1.04 28.82 -55.73
C ASN A 60 0.58 30.13 -55.09
N ALA A 61 -0.21 30.01 -54.01
CA ALA A 61 -0.71 31.15 -53.24
C ALA A 61 -0.71 30.85 -51.74
N PRO A 62 -0.15 31.73 -50.88
CA PRO A 62 -0.14 31.52 -49.43
C PRO A 62 -1.55 31.69 -48.84
N VAL A 63 -1.86 30.89 -47.81
CA VAL A 63 -3.16 30.91 -47.13
C VAL A 63 -2.99 31.35 -45.69
N LYS A 64 -3.72 32.38 -45.27
CA LYS A 64 -3.75 32.81 -43.86
C LYS A 64 -4.57 31.81 -43.04
N LEU A 65 -4.18 31.58 -41.78
CA LEU A 65 -4.88 30.67 -40.85
C LEU A 65 -6.40 30.87 -40.77
N LYS A 66 -6.88 32.13 -40.82
CA LYS A 66 -8.31 32.46 -40.78
C LYS A 66 -9.10 32.06 -42.03
N GLN A 67 -8.40 31.81 -43.14
CA GLN A 67 -8.98 31.44 -44.44
C GLN A 67 -8.88 29.93 -44.70
N LEU A 68 -8.41 29.16 -43.73
CA LEU A 68 -8.36 27.70 -43.84
C LEU A 68 -9.77 27.10 -43.79
N PRO A 69 -9.97 25.94 -44.43
CA PRO A 69 -11.20 25.16 -44.27
C PRO A 69 -11.47 24.86 -42.79
N VAL A 70 -12.76 24.88 -42.41
CA VAL A 70 -13.19 24.70 -41.01
C VAL A 70 -12.63 23.43 -40.39
N PHE A 71 -12.64 22.32 -41.15
CA PHE A 71 -12.07 21.04 -40.68
C PHE A 71 -10.57 21.17 -40.34
N GLU A 72 -9.79 21.90 -41.14
CA GLU A 72 -8.35 22.06 -40.86
C GLU A 72 -8.13 22.87 -39.59
N ILE A 73 -8.90 23.96 -39.40
CA ILE A 73 -8.86 24.78 -38.18
C ILE A 73 -9.17 23.93 -36.94
N VAL A 74 -10.22 23.11 -37.00
CA VAL A 74 -10.64 22.22 -35.89
C VAL A 74 -9.57 21.18 -35.57
N THR A 75 -8.78 20.76 -36.56
CA THR A 75 -7.70 19.78 -36.33
C THR A 75 -6.38 20.40 -35.88
N LEU A 76 -6.19 21.73 -35.90
CA LEU A 76 -4.96 22.39 -35.44
C LEU A 76 -4.48 21.97 -34.02
N PRO A 77 -5.36 21.72 -33.03
CA PRO A 77 -4.94 21.24 -31.72
C PRO A 77 -4.14 19.93 -31.75
N LYS A 78 -4.29 19.11 -32.82
CA LYS A 78 -3.50 17.87 -32.99
C LYS A 78 -1.99 18.12 -32.96
N TYR A 79 -1.56 19.32 -33.35
CA TYR A 79 -0.15 19.70 -33.37
C TYR A 79 0.42 20.08 -31.99
N PHE A 80 -0.44 20.20 -30.98
CA PHE A 80 -0.07 20.47 -29.59
C PHE A 80 -0.24 19.26 -28.68
N ILE A 81 -0.58 18.07 -29.23
CA ILE A 81 -0.79 16.84 -28.45
C ILE A 81 0.41 16.54 -27.55
N GLY A 82 1.65 16.72 -28.03
CA GLY A 82 2.83 16.49 -27.21
C GLY A 82 2.99 17.49 -26.05
N VAL A 83 2.62 18.76 -26.23
CA VAL A 83 2.59 19.75 -25.13
C VAL A 83 1.52 19.38 -24.10
N PHE A 84 0.31 19.02 -24.54
CA PHE A 84 -0.75 18.58 -23.62
C PHE A 84 -0.34 17.33 -22.85
N LEU A 85 0.28 16.35 -23.51
CA LEU A 85 0.80 15.14 -22.87
C LEU A 85 1.89 15.49 -21.85
N ALA A 86 2.83 16.37 -22.20
CA ALA A 86 3.89 16.79 -21.29
C ALA A 86 3.35 17.53 -20.06
N LEU A 87 2.39 18.43 -20.24
CA LEU A 87 1.71 19.12 -19.14
C LEU A 87 0.92 18.15 -18.26
N TRP A 88 0.24 17.16 -18.87
CA TRP A 88 -0.49 16.14 -18.14
C TRP A 88 0.46 15.24 -17.32
N VAL A 89 1.57 14.79 -17.90
CA VAL A 89 2.61 14.02 -17.18
C VAL A 89 3.22 14.86 -16.06
N GLY A 90 3.54 16.13 -16.32
CA GLY A 90 4.05 17.05 -15.30
C GLY A 90 3.07 17.24 -14.15
N LEU A 91 1.78 17.44 -14.45
CA LEU A 91 0.72 17.54 -13.46
C LEU A 91 0.56 16.23 -12.67
N PHE A 92 0.62 15.08 -13.33
CA PHE A 92 0.56 13.77 -12.69
C PHE A 92 1.74 13.57 -11.71
N ILE A 93 2.97 13.88 -12.14
CA ILE A 93 4.16 13.80 -11.27
C ILE A 93 4.03 14.77 -10.09
N TYR A 94 3.57 15.99 -10.33
CA TYR A 94 3.35 16.97 -9.27
C TYR A 94 2.30 16.49 -8.26
N GLN A 95 1.16 15.98 -8.73
CA GLN A 95 0.12 15.42 -7.87
C GLN A 95 0.63 14.24 -7.04
N GLN A 96 1.40 13.33 -7.64
CA GLN A 96 2.03 12.22 -6.91
C GLN A 96 2.99 12.72 -5.84
N HIS A 97 3.82 13.71 -6.16
CA HIS A 97 4.74 14.31 -5.18
C HIS A 97 3.98 14.99 -4.04
N ALA A 98 2.97 15.80 -4.34
CA ALA A 98 2.14 16.47 -3.35
C ALA A 98 1.42 15.47 -2.44
N ALA A 99 0.88 14.39 -3.00
CA ALA A 99 0.25 13.31 -2.24
C ALA A 99 1.25 12.60 -1.30
N ALA A 100 2.48 12.33 -1.77
CA ALA A 100 3.52 11.73 -0.95
C ALA A 100 3.92 12.65 0.24
N GLN A 101 4.03 13.96 0.03
CA GLN A 101 4.31 14.91 1.11
C GLN A 101 3.16 14.99 2.13
N ALA A 102 1.92 15.04 1.65
CA ALA A 102 0.75 15.02 2.51
C ALA A 102 0.68 13.74 3.36
N GLN A 103 1.10 12.59 2.81
CA GLN A 103 1.17 11.33 3.53
C GLN A 103 2.23 11.36 4.65
N LYS A 104 3.42 11.90 4.39
CA LYS A 104 4.46 12.08 5.43
C LYS A 104 3.97 13.00 6.55
N GLN A 105 3.28 14.08 6.20
CA GLN A 105 2.69 14.98 7.18
C GLN A 105 1.65 14.27 8.07
N ARG A 106 0.83 13.38 7.50
CA ARG A 106 -0.11 12.55 8.26
C ARG A 106 0.59 11.63 9.25
N TYR A 107 1.72 11.05 8.88
CA TYR A 107 2.50 10.18 9.77
C TYR A 107 3.09 10.94 10.97
N LEU A 108 3.45 12.21 10.78
CA LEU A 108 3.90 13.08 11.88
C LEU A 108 2.73 13.49 12.80
N THR A 109 1.55 13.79 12.24
CA THR A 109 0.39 14.23 13.03
C THR A 109 -0.31 13.08 13.76
N ASP A 110 -0.30 11.88 13.20
CA ASP A 110 -0.90 10.67 13.77
C ASP A 110 0.15 9.55 13.77
N PRO A 111 1.16 9.59 14.66
CA PRO A 111 2.21 8.57 14.71
C PRO A 111 1.63 7.22 15.13
N LYS A 112 2.25 6.14 14.66
CA LYS A 112 1.93 4.76 15.05
C LYS A 112 3.18 4.04 15.52
N ALA A 113 2.97 3.00 16.31
CA ALA A 113 4.06 2.15 16.75
C ALA A 113 4.77 1.58 15.53
N TYR A 114 6.09 1.55 15.58
CA TYR A 114 6.99 1.10 14.53
C TYR A 114 7.02 1.97 13.26
N ASP A 115 6.45 3.17 13.29
CA ASP A 115 6.79 4.17 12.27
C ASP A 115 8.30 4.45 12.33
N THR A 116 8.91 4.56 11.16
CA THR A 116 10.35 4.62 10.97
C THR A 116 10.74 5.99 10.43
N TYR A 117 11.53 6.71 11.21
CA TYR A 117 11.98 8.07 10.98
C TYR A 117 13.46 8.02 10.59
N LEU A 118 13.80 8.63 9.47
CA LEU A 118 15.19 8.71 9.02
C LEU A 118 15.78 10.04 9.47
N VAL A 119 16.89 9.97 10.19
CA VAL A 119 17.40 11.11 10.95
C VAL A 119 18.89 11.35 10.73
N HIS A 120 19.29 12.61 10.86
CA HIS A 120 20.68 13.01 11.02
C HIS A 120 21.07 12.89 12.51
N ALA A 121 22.01 12.00 12.82
CA ALA A 121 22.39 11.63 14.19
C ALA A 121 22.98 12.80 14.97
N ASP A 122 23.81 13.62 14.32
CA ASP A 122 24.43 14.79 14.92
C ASP A 122 23.45 15.75 15.61
N LYS A 123 22.28 15.94 15.00
CA LYS A 123 21.24 16.83 15.52
C LYS A 123 20.14 16.11 16.28
N PHE A 124 19.86 14.85 15.95
CA PHE A 124 18.78 14.08 16.57
C PHE A 124 19.20 13.42 17.90
N THR A 125 20.39 12.81 17.93
CA THR A 125 20.94 12.13 19.11
C THR A 125 22.10 12.90 19.76
N HIS A 126 22.45 14.07 19.25
CA HIS A 126 23.57 14.90 19.71
C HIS A 126 24.92 14.20 19.63
N GLU A 127 25.07 13.27 18.68
CA GLU A 127 26.34 12.61 18.41
C GLU A 127 27.31 13.55 17.68
N PRO A 128 28.63 13.36 17.79
CA PRO A 128 29.56 14.07 16.93
C PRO A 128 29.28 13.76 15.46
N TRP A 129 29.32 14.78 14.60
CA TRP A 129 29.13 14.57 13.16
C TRP A 129 30.22 13.66 12.59
N THR A 130 29.81 12.67 11.78
CA THR A 130 30.72 11.76 11.08
C THR A 130 30.27 11.54 9.64
N LEU A 131 31.10 10.87 8.82
CA LEU A 131 30.72 10.48 7.46
C LEU A 131 29.51 9.53 7.41
N THR A 132 29.22 8.83 8.50
CA THR A 132 28.05 7.96 8.68
C THR A 132 27.07 8.64 9.65
N ASN A 133 26.48 9.75 9.22
CA ASN A 133 25.60 10.55 10.06
C ASN A 133 24.12 10.15 10.01
N LEU A 134 23.74 9.16 9.18
CA LEU A 134 22.33 8.81 9.03
C LEU A 134 21.97 7.64 9.94
N LYS A 135 20.87 7.76 10.69
CA LYS A 135 20.36 6.70 11.55
C LYS A 135 18.86 6.49 11.35
N VAL A 136 18.38 5.39 11.90
CA VAL A 136 16.97 5.02 11.90
C VAL A 136 16.43 5.20 13.32
N ALA A 137 15.44 6.07 13.50
CA ALA A 137 14.68 6.19 14.72
C ALA A 137 13.31 5.52 14.52
N GLN A 138 12.93 4.60 15.40
CA GLN A 138 11.66 3.90 15.32
C GLN A 138 10.77 4.28 16.50
N VAL A 139 9.52 4.63 16.22
CA VAL A 139 8.53 4.98 17.25
C VAL A 139 8.19 3.74 18.07
N LEU A 140 8.35 3.82 19.38
CA LEU A 140 7.95 2.78 20.33
C LEU A 140 6.58 3.06 20.95
N SER A 141 6.41 4.28 21.45
CA SER A 141 5.19 4.76 22.09
C SER A 141 4.99 6.23 21.79
N PHE A 142 3.75 6.68 21.87
CA PHE A 142 3.36 8.05 21.61
C PHE A 142 2.10 8.36 22.40
N ASP A 143 1.99 9.59 22.86
CA ASP A 143 0.81 10.13 23.53
C ASP A 143 0.46 11.51 22.93
N GLU A 144 -0.39 12.27 23.61
CA GLU A 144 -0.80 13.59 23.13
C GLU A 144 0.35 14.60 23.08
N GLN A 145 1.35 14.48 23.96
CA GLN A 145 2.42 15.44 24.16
C GLN A 145 3.79 14.96 23.66
N PHE A 146 4.08 13.66 23.77
CA PHE A 146 5.41 13.07 23.56
C PHE A 146 5.40 11.91 22.58
N ILE A 147 6.55 11.69 21.93
CA ILE A 147 6.85 10.50 21.14
C ILE A 147 8.17 9.92 21.66
N THR A 148 8.16 8.63 21.98
CA THR A 148 9.34 7.87 22.40
C THR A 148 9.87 7.03 21.25
N PHE A 149 11.15 7.17 20.98
CA PHE A 149 11.88 6.48 19.94
C PHE A 149 12.92 5.53 20.54
N GLN A 150 13.17 4.44 19.82
CA GLN A 150 14.46 3.75 19.86
C GLN A 150 15.27 4.12 18.62
N VAL A 151 16.58 4.30 18.76
CA VAL A 151 17.45 4.69 17.64
C VAL A 151 18.41 3.55 17.30
N SER A 152 18.74 3.39 16.02
CA SER A 152 19.65 2.35 15.56
C SER A 152 21.06 2.52 16.16
N ASN A 153 21.65 1.42 16.60
CA ASN A 153 23.09 1.33 16.90
C ASN A 153 23.94 1.45 15.63
N TYR A 154 23.35 1.14 14.48
CA TYR A 154 23.96 1.27 13.16
C TYR A 154 23.81 2.67 12.62
N SER A 155 24.84 3.16 11.94
CA SER A 155 24.85 4.43 11.23
C SER A 155 25.24 4.23 9.77
N TYR A 156 24.77 5.13 8.90
CA TYR A 156 24.84 4.98 7.46
C TYR A 156 25.38 6.25 6.80
N LYS A 157 26.13 6.05 5.72
CA LYS A 157 26.67 7.16 4.90
C LYS A 157 25.65 7.75 3.93
N ARG A 158 24.70 6.93 3.47
CA ARG A 158 23.74 7.26 2.40
C ARG A 158 22.42 6.55 2.62
N ASN A 159 21.33 7.10 2.07
CA ASN A 159 19.97 6.53 2.17
C ASN A 159 19.88 5.10 1.63
N ASN A 160 20.62 4.77 0.56
CA ASN A 160 20.61 3.42 0.02
C ASN A 160 21.09 2.35 1.02
N GLY A 161 21.98 2.69 1.95
CA GLY A 161 22.41 1.78 3.02
C GLY A 161 21.27 1.46 3.98
N ILE A 162 20.47 2.46 4.34
CA ILE A 162 19.27 2.30 5.17
C ILE A 162 18.22 1.50 4.40
N THR A 163 17.97 1.83 3.13
CA THR A 163 17.04 1.06 2.28
C THR A 163 17.44 -0.40 2.19
N THR A 164 18.73 -0.70 1.99
CA THR A 164 19.23 -2.08 1.98
C THR A 164 18.98 -2.77 3.32
N ALA A 165 19.27 -2.11 4.44
CA ALA A 165 19.00 -2.65 5.78
C ALA A 165 17.52 -2.98 5.99
N MET A 166 16.60 -2.13 5.52
CA MET A 166 15.16 -2.42 5.56
C MET A 166 14.80 -3.61 4.68
N ARG A 167 15.29 -3.66 3.43
CA ARG A 167 15.03 -4.76 2.48
C ARG A 167 15.53 -6.11 2.97
N THR A 168 16.68 -6.14 3.65
CA THR A 168 17.29 -7.37 4.19
C THR A 168 16.79 -7.72 5.59
N SER A 169 15.77 -7.02 6.09
CA SER A 169 15.20 -7.24 7.43
C SER A 169 16.23 -7.09 8.56
N LEU A 170 17.21 -6.20 8.39
CA LEU A 170 18.24 -5.94 9.41
C LEU A 170 17.63 -5.25 10.65
N LEU A 171 16.57 -4.45 10.46
CA LEU A 171 15.92 -3.70 11.54
C LEU A 171 15.30 -4.58 12.64
N VAL A 172 14.99 -5.85 12.33
CA VAL A 172 14.45 -6.79 13.32
C VAL A 172 15.52 -7.64 14.02
N GLN A 173 16.79 -7.49 13.62
CA GLN A 173 17.87 -8.23 14.26
C GLN A 173 18.12 -7.73 15.68
N ASN A 174 18.49 -8.66 16.56
CA ASN A 174 18.82 -8.33 17.93
C ASN A 174 20.02 -7.35 17.96
N GLY A 175 19.92 -6.29 18.76
CA GLY A 175 20.94 -5.25 18.86
C GLY A 175 20.96 -4.23 17.71
N TYR A 176 20.03 -4.30 16.74
CA TYR A 176 19.93 -3.26 15.72
C TYR A 176 19.57 -1.90 16.31
N PHE A 177 18.58 -1.88 17.20
CA PHE A 177 18.17 -0.70 17.96
C PHE A 177 18.86 -0.69 19.33
N SER A 178 19.23 0.51 19.78
CA SER A 178 19.71 0.75 21.14
C SER A 178 18.62 0.43 22.15
N THR A 179 19.04 0.03 23.35
CA THR A 179 18.15 -0.08 24.52
C THR A 179 17.73 1.28 25.05
N ASP A 180 18.53 2.32 24.78
CA ASP A 180 18.26 3.68 25.20
C ASP A 180 17.12 4.27 24.39
N LYS A 181 16.23 4.96 25.10
CA LYS A 181 15.03 5.56 24.54
C LYS A 181 15.14 7.06 24.55
N ILE A 182 14.73 7.68 23.46
CA ILE A 182 14.67 9.14 23.36
C ILE A 182 13.22 9.54 23.34
N THR A 183 12.79 10.36 24.30
CA THR A 183 11.43 10.89 24.34
C THR A 183 11.47 12.37 24.00
N LEU A 184 10.74 12.76 22.95
CA LEU A 184 10.70 14.13 22.45
C LEU A 184 9.26 14.65 22.49
N PRO A 185 9.06 15.94 22.81
CA PRO A 185 7.78 16.59 22.60
C PRO A 185 7.36 16.54 21.13
N ARG A 186 6.07 16.45 20.84
CA ARG A 186 5.57 16.44 19.45
C ARG A 186 5.88 17.74 18.71
N SER A 187 5.91 18.87 19.42
CA SER A 187 6.37 20.15 18.89
C SER A 187 7.83 20.09 18.43
N GLU A 188 8.67 19.41 19.20
CA GLU A 188 10.08 19.20 18.88
C GLU A 188 10.26 18.29 17.68
N VAL A 189 9.54 17.16 17.61
CA VAL A 189 9.58 16.27 16.44
C VAL A 189 9.16 17.01 15.16
N LYS A 190 8.14 17.87 15.25
CA LYS A 190 7.71 18.71 14.12
C LYS A 190 8.79 19.74 13.73
N ARG A 191 9.46 20.37 14.71
CA ARG A 191 10.58 21.28 14.45
C ARG A 191 11.72 20.55 13.74
N LEU A 192 12.15 19.40 14.26
CA LEU A 192 13.21 18.59 13.68
C LEU A 192 12.89 18.13 12.25
N TYR A 193 11.63 17.84 11.95
CA TYR A 193 11.20 17.57 10.58
C TYR A 193 11.28 18.79 9.67
N ASN A 194 10.77 19.94 10.12
CA ASN A 194 10.84 21.20 9.37
C ASN A 194 12.28 21.65 9.10
N ASP A 195 13.19 21.41 10.05
CA ASP A 195 14.61 21.73 9.95
C ASP A 195 15.38 20.71 9.09
N GLY A 196 14.70 19.66 8.61
CA GLY A 196 15.29 18.58 7.81
C GLY A 196 16.20 17.64 8.60
N VAL A 197 16.21 17.70 9.94
CA VAL A 197 16.91 16.73 10.79
C VAL A 197 16.27 15.35 10.65
N ILE A 198 14.94 15.31 10.73
CA ILE A 198 14.13 14.17 10.31
C ILE A 198 13.80 14.39 8.84
N TYR A 199 14.53 13.74 7.94
CA TYR A 199 14.42 14.02 6.51
C TYR A 199 13.44 13.07 5.79
N ASP A 200 13.04 11.97 6.43
CA ASP A 200 12.01 11.08 5.91
C ASP A 200 11.24 10.35 7.00
N VAL A 201 9.99 10.00 6.72
CA VAL A 201 9.10 9.26 7.63
C VAL A 201 8.37 8.18 6.86
N LEU A 202 8.45 6.96 7.37
CA LEU A 202 7.94 5.76 6.72
C LEU A 202 7.03 5.01 7.69
N ARG A 203 5.89 4.53 7.19
CA ARG A 203 4.97 3.67 7.94
C ARG A 203 5.00 2.26 7.37
N PRO A 204 5.32 1.23 8.18
CA PRO A 204 5.31 -0.15 7.71
C PRO A 204 3.90 -0.58 7.27
N SER A 205 3.82 -1.27 6.13
CA SER A 205 2.61 -1.97 5.71
C SER A 205 2.79 -3.45 6.00
N ALA A 206 1.85 -4.06 6.74
CA ALA A 206 1.96 -5.45 7.18
C ALA A 206 3.33 -5.79 7.81
N ASN A 207 3.85 -4.88 8.66
CA ASN A 207 5.14 -5.01 9.35
C ASN A 207 6.38 -4.93 8.43
N SER A 208 6.22 -4.51 7.17
CA SER A 208 7.28 -4.45 6.18
C SER A 208 7.50 -3.04 5.62
N LEU A 209 8.76 -2.71 5.34
CA LEU A 209 9.17 -1.58 4.52
C LEU A 209 10.08 -2.10 3.40
N TYR A 210 9.83 -1.66 2.17
CA TYR A 210 10.57 -2.08 0.98
C TYR A 210 10.66 -3.60 0.76
N GLY A 211 9.71 -4.37 1.30
CA GLY A 211 9.66 -5.83 1.16
C GLY A 211 10.43 -6.62 2.22
N GLY A 212 11.15 -5.96 3.13
CA GLY A 212 11.76 -6.61 4.30
C GLY A 212 11.02 -6.28 5.60
N PHE A 213 11.22 -7.08 6.64
CA PHE A 213 10.57 -6.91 7.93
C PHE A 213 11.27 -5.84 8.76
N VAL A 214 10.49 -4.97 9.40
CA VAL A 214 11.00 -3.90 10.28
C VAL A 214 10.47 -3.97 11.70
N MET A 215 9.57 -4.91 11.95
CA MET A 215 9.16 -5.37 13.28
C MET A 215 8.71 -6.84 13.17
N PHE A 216 8.80 -7.59 14.26
CA PHE A 216 8.15 -8.91 14.31
C PHE A 216 6.62 -8.73 14.33
N PRO A 217 5.86 -9.52 13.57
CA PRO A 217 4.41 -9.51 13.67
C PRO A 217 4.00 -9.73 15.13
N PRO A 218 3.09 -8.90 15.68
CA PRO A 218 2.61 -9.14 17.03
C PRO A 218 1.98 -10.54 17.06
N LYS A 219 2.30 -11.32 18.10
CA LYS A 219 1.69 -12.64 18.28
C LYS A 219 0.17 -12.46 18.25
N PRO A 220 -0.58 -13.31 17.52
CA PRO A 220 -2.03 -13.20 17.49
C PRO A 220 -2.55 -13.26 18.93
N LYS A 221 -3.44 -12.32 19.28
CA LYS A 221 -4.06 -12.34 20.61
C LYS A 221 -4.74 -13.70 20.78
N PRO A 222 -4.55 -14.39 21.92
CA PRO A 222 -5.28 -15.62 22.17
C PRO A 222 -6.78 -15.33 22.10
N LEU A 223 -7.56 -16.25 21.54
CA LEU A 223 -9.01 -16.09 21.36
C LEU A 223 -9.75 -15.75 22.68
N TYR A 224 -9.14 -16.08 23.83
CA TYR A 224 -9.68 -15.79 25.16
C TYR A 224 -8.57 -15.24 26.09
N LYS A 225 -8.86 -14.15 26.81
CA LYS A 225 -7.95 -13.51 27.76
C LYS A 225 -7.85 -14.34 29.04
N GLY A 226 -6.63 -14.70 29.46
CA GLY A 226 -6.37 -15.42 30.72
C GLY A 226 -6.55 -16.94 30.68
N LEU A 227 -7.10 -17.48 29.59
CA LEU A 227 -7.34 -18.91 29.44
C LEU A 227 -6.28 -19.51 28.52
N LYS A 228 -5.30 -20.22 29.07
CA LYS A 228 -4.38 -21.03 28.27
C LYS A 228 -5.13 -22.27 27.79
N LEU A 229 -5.88 -22.11 26.69
CA LEU A 229 -6.53 -23.23 26.04
C LEU A 229 -5.49 -24.14 25.41
N ASP A 230 -5.67 -25.44 25.58
CA ASP A 230 -4.93 -26.46 24.84
C ASP A 230 -4.99 -26.21 23.32
N LYS A 231 -3.90 -26.52 22.60
CA LYS A 231 -3.78 -26.29 21.16
C LYS A 231 -4.89 -27.03 20.40
N ASN A 232 -5.15 -28.28 20.75
CA ASN A 232 -6.17 -29.10 20.08
C ASN A 232 -7.57 -28.60 20.42
N ASN A 233 -7.79 -28.07 21.63
CA ASN A 233 -9.06 -27.42 21.96
C ASN A 233 -9.33 -26.18 21.10
N GLN A 234 -8.32 -25.34 20.83
CA GLN A 234 -8.48 -24.18 19.94
C GLN A 234 -8.78 -24.61 18.49
N GLN A 235 -8.11 -25.67 18.02
CA GLN A 235 -8.34 -26.23 16.70
C GLN A 235 -9.76 -26.82 16.59
N GLY A 236 -10.23 -27.55 17.60
CA GLY A 236 -11.59 -28.08 17.66
C GLY A 236 -12.65 -27.00 17.62
N ILE A 237 -12.48 -25.88 18.34
CA ILE A 237 -13.39 -24.71 18.28
C ILE A 237 -13.47 -24.16 16.85
N THR A 238 -12.33 -24.11 16.14
CA THR A 238 -12.26 -23.60 14.78
C THR A 238 -13.03 -24.52 13.82
N TYR A 239 -12.81 -25.82 13.87
CA TYR A 239 -13.54 -26.79 13.05
C TYR A 239 -15.04 -26.79 13.34
N PHE A 240 -15.40 -26.74 14.62
CA PHE A 240 -16.80 -26.72 15.05
C PHE A 240 -17.55 -25.51 14.49
N LYS A 241 -16.94 -24.31 14.55
CA LYS A 241 -17.52 -23.08 13.98
C LYS A 241 -17.70 -23.16 12.47
N ASN A 242 -16.85 -23.92 11.79
CA ASN A 242 -16.92 -24.14 10.34
C ASN A 242 -17.89 -25.29 9.96
N GLY A 243 -18.60 -25.89 10.93
CA GLY A 243 -19.50 -27.02 10.68
C GLY A 243 -18.80 -28.35 10.43
N GLN A 244 -17.49 -28.43 10.64
CA GLN A 244 -16.69 -29.65 10.46
C GLN A 244 -16.72 -30.49 11.75
N TYR A 245 -17.88 -31.11 12.03
CA TYR A 245 -18.11 -31.74 13.34
C TYR A 245 -17.23 -32.97 13.62
N SER A 246 -16.85 -33.75 12.61
CA SER A 246 -15.96 -34.91 12.81
C SER A 246 -14.54 -34.48 13.21
N ASP A 247 -13.97 -33.48 12.52
CA ASP A 247 -12.63 -32.95 12.84
C ASP A 247 -12.62 -32.24 14.21
N ALA A 248 -13.74 -31.58 14.55
CA ALA A 248 -13.94 -31.00 15.86
C ALA A 248 -13.96 -32.06 16.97
N LEU A 249 -14.70 -33.15 16.76
CA LEU A 249 -14.79 -34.27 17.70
C LEU A 249 -13.40 -34.88 17.97
N GLU A 250 -12.62 -35.13 16.92
CA GLU A 250 -11.26 -35.65 17.06
C GLU A 250 -10.37 -34.68 17.86
N SER A 251 -10.38 -33.40 17.49
CA SER A 251 -9.56 -32.38 18.14
C SER A 251 -9.93 -32.20 19.62
N PHE A 252 -11.24 -32.22 19.95
CA PHE A 252 -11.70 -32.17 21.33
C PHE A 252 -11.38 -33.45 22.11
N THR A 253 -11.38 -34.61 21.47
CA THR A 253 -10.98 -35.88 22.08
C THR A 253 -9.50 -35.85 22.49
N ILE A 254 -8.62 -35.38 21.60
CA ILE A 254 -7.20 -35.21 21.90
C ILE A 254 -7.01 -34.24 23.07
N ALA A 255 -7.71 -33.10 23.05
CA ALA A 255 -7.65 -32.12 24.12
C ALA A 255 -8.16 -32.66 25.47
N ALA A 256 -9.27 -33.40 25.46
CA ALA A 256 -9.89 -33.98 26.64
C ALA A 256 -8.98 -35.04 27.29
N ASN A 257 -8.37 -35.90 26.46
CA ASN A 257 -7.41 -36.92 26.90
C ASN A 257 -6.10 -36.31 27.43
N ALA A 258 -5.70 -35.14 26.91
CA ALA A 258 -4.58 -34.36 27.43
C ALA A 258 -4.91 -33.61 28.75
N GLY A 259 -6.12 -33.80 29.31
CA GLY A 259 -6.53 -33.18 30.57
C GLY A 259 -7.06 -31.76 30.44
N SER A 260 -7.33 -31.25 29.23
CA SER A 260 -7.89 -29.90 29.07
C SER A 260 -9.32 -29.83 29.62
N GLN A 261 -9.54 -29.10 30.72
CA GLN A 261 -10.88 -28.88 31.27
C GLN A 261 -11.88 -28.29 30.26
N TRP A 262 -11.40 -27.55 29.25
CA TRP A 262 -12.22 -27.00 28.18
C TRP A 262 -12.43 -27.97 27.02
N GLY A 263 -11.43 -28.82 26.73
CA GLY A 263 -11.59 -29.93 25.78
C GLY A 263 -12.64 -30.93 26.29
N GLN A 264 -12.60 -31.26 27.58
CA GLN A 264 -13.57 -32.11 28.25
C GLN A 264 -14.99 -31.52 28.20
N LEU A 265 -15.14 -30.23 28.50
CA LEU A 265 -16.41 -29.52 28.36
C LEU A 265 -16.96 -29.59 26.93
N ASN A 266 -16.15 -29.25 25.93
CA ASN A 266 -16.57 -29.21 24.53
C ASN A 266 -16.93 -30.62 24.01
N LEU A 267 -16.14 -31.63 24.38
CA LEU A 267 -16.42 -33.03 24.04
C LEU A 267 -17.74 -33.49 24.67
N ALA A 268 -18.01 -33.12 25.92
CA ALA A 268 -19.27 -33.42 26.59
C ALA A 268 -20.47 -32.81 25.86
N GLN A 269 -20.36 -31.57 25.38
CA GLN A 269 -21.39 -30.91 24.59
C GLN A 269 -21.65 -31.63 23.25
N MET A 270 -20.60 -32.07 22.56
CA MET A 270 -20.77 -32.84 21.31
C MET A 270 -21.56 -34.13 21.54
N TYR A 271 -21.30 -34.86 22.63
CA TYR A 271 -22.08 -36.05 23.00
C TYR A 271 -23.50 -35.72 23.50
N ARG A 272 -23.72 -34.57 24.14
CA ARG A 272 -25.05 -34.13 24.56
C ARG A 272 -25.94 -33.80 23.36
N ASP A 273 -25.38 -33.12 22.37
CA ASP A 273 -26.13 -32.56 21.25
C ASP A 273 -26.11 -33.48 20.01
N GLY A 274 -25.24 -34.50 20.01
CA GLY A 274 -25.13 -35.45 18.90
C GLY A 274 -24.45 -34.86 17.66
N GLN A 275 -23.52 -33.91 17.86
CA GLN A 275 -22.83 -33.23 16.76
C GLN A 275 -21.60 -34.04 16.36
N GLY A 276 -21.57 -34.55 15.12
CA GLY A 276 -20.48 -35.40 14.63
C GLY A 276 -20.37 -36.77 15.32
N VAL A 277 -21.25 -37.08 16.27
CA VAL A 277 -21.30 -38.34 17.02
C VAL A 277 -22.73 -38.65 17.43
N THR A 278 -23.05 -39.91 17.67
CA THR A 278 -24.35 -40.31 18.24
C THR A 278 -24.50 -39.71 19.64
N LYS A 279 -25.65 -39.07 19.88
CA LYS A 279 -26.00 -38.50 21.18
C LYS A 279 -25.90 -39.55 22.30
N ASN A 280 -25.11 -39.26 23.33
CA ASN A 280 -24.86 -40.14 24.47
C ASN A 280 -24.74 -39.34 25.76
N ILE A 281 -25.82 -39.29 26.52
CA ILE A 281 -25.91 -38.54 27.78
C ILE A 281 -24.96 -39.10 28.85
N LYS A 282 -24.71 -40.41 28.89
CA LYS A 282 -23.80 -41.03 29.86
C LYS A 282 -22.37 -40.57 29.62
N THR A 283 -21.93 -40.58 28.36
CA THR A 283 -20.59 -40.10 27.98
C THR A 283 -20.45 -38.59 28.17
N ALA A 284 -21.49 -37.81 27.88
CA ALA A 284 -21.51 -36.38 28.17
C ALA A 284 -21.34 -36.11 29.67
N LYS A 285 -22.10 -36.80 30.53
CA LYS A 285 -22.00 -36.68 31.99
C LYS A 285 -20.57 -36.98 32.49
N HIS A 286 -19.98 -38.08 32.02
CA HIS A 286 -18.62 -38.46 32.38
C HIS A 286 -17.60 -37.33 32.08
N TRP A 287 -17.63 -36.76 30.88
CA TRP A 287 -16.70 -35.68 30.52
C TRP A 287 -16.98 -34.37 31.24
N TYR A 288 -18.24 -34.03 31.53
CA TYR A 288 -18.57 -32.89 32.38
C TYR A 288 -18.01 -33.08 33.79
N GLU A 289 -18.15 -34.25 34.40
CA GLU A 289 -17.61 -34.55 35.74
C GLU A 289 -16.09 -34.38 35.80
N HIS A 290 -15.37 -34.84 34.76
CA HIS A 290 -13.93 -34.61 34.65
C HIS A 290 -13.56 -33.13 34.55
N ALA A 291 -14.32 -32.33 33.79
CA ALA A 291 -14.10 -30.89 33.71
C ALA A 291 -14.39 -30.19 35.05
N ILE A 292 -15.45 -30.61 35.74
CA ILE A 292 -15.84 -30.10 37.07
C ILE A 292 -14.76 -30.39 38.12
N ALA A 293 -14.17 -31.58 38.10
CA ALA A 293 -13.07 -31.96 38.99
C ALA A 293 -11.83 -31.04 38.85
N GLN A 294 -11.68 -30.39 37.69
CA GLN A 294 -10.63 -29.41 37.42
C GLN A 294 -11.04 -27.95 37.69
N GLY A 295 -12.21 -27.73 38.31
CA GLY A 295 -12.72 -26.42 38.65
C GLY A 295 -13.48 -25.71 37.53
N ASN A 296 -13.89 -26.41 36.46
CA ASN A 296 -14.68 -25.81 35.39
C ASN A 296 -16.13 -25.57 35.85
N SER A 297 -16.41 -24.35 36.31
CA SER A 297 -17.75 -23.95 36.76
C SER A 297 -18.80 -23.98 35.64
N LYS A 298 -18.39 -23.76 34.38
CA LYS A 298 -19.30 -23.85 33.23
C LYS A 298 -19.76 -25.29 33.01
N ALA A 299 -18.88 -26.28 33.16
CA ALA A 299 -19.24 -27.69 33.07
C ALA A 299 -20.27 -28.10 34.14
N LYS A 300 -20.17 -27.53 35.34
CA LYS A 300 -21.15 -27.76 36.42
C LYS A 300 -22.56 -27.29 36.01
N ILE A 301 -22.67 -26.04 35.55
CA ILE A 301 -23.95 -25.46 35.11
C ILE A 301 -24.56 -26.28 33.96
N GLU A 302 -23.75 -26.63 32.96
CA GLU A 302 -24.22 -27.38 31.79
C GLU A 302 -24.65 -28.82 32.15
N LEU A 303 -24.00 -29.45 33.13
CA LEU A 303 -24.39 -30.76 33.65
C LEU A 303 -25.73 -30.71 34.40
N GLU A 304 -25.89 -29.72 35.29
CA GLU A 304 -27.13 -29.49 36.03
C GLU A 304 -28.31 -29.28 35.06
N GLU A 305 -28.17 -28.36 34.10
CA GLU A 305 -29.19 -28.11 33.08
C GLU A 305 -29.51 -29.33 32.21
N MET A 306 -28.49 -30.11 31.83
CA MET A 306 -28.69 -31.33 31.05
C MET A 306 -29.49 -32.36 31.85
N CYS A 307 -29.19 -32.50 33.15
CA CYS A 307 -29.79 -33.52 33.99
C CYS A 307 -31.19 -33.19 34.47
N ASP A 308 -31.53 -31.91 34.64
CA ASP A 308 -32.89 -31.46 34.86
C ASP A 308 -33.81 -31.80 33.68
N LYS A 309 -33.30 -31.70 32.45
CA LYS A 309 -34.06 -32.02 31.22
C LYS A 309 -34.13 -33.51 30.94
N ALA A 310 -33.06 -34.25 31.24
CA ALA A 310 -32.90 -35.64 30.84
C ALA A 310 -33.23 -36.66 31.95
N ASN A 311 -33.62 -36.22 33.15
CA ASN A 311 -33.78 -37.07 34.34
C ASN A 311 -32.56 -37.97 34.55
N CYS A 312 -31.37 -37.38 34.70
CA CYS A 312 -30.17 -38.13 35.06
C CYS A 312 -30.31 -38.68 36.50
N LYS A 313 -30.98 -39.81 36.67
CA LYS A 313 -30.85 -40.62 37.90
C LYS A 313 -29.56 -41.42 37.83
#